data_AF-A0A3R9ZAJ1-F1
#
_entry.id   AF-A0A3R9ZAJ1-F1
#
_cell.length_a   1.000
_cell.length_b   1.000
_cell.length_c   1.000
_cell.angle_alpha   90.00
_cell.angle_beta   90.00
_cell.angle_gamma   90.00
#
_symmetry.space_group_name_H-M   'P 1'
#
loop_
_entity.id
_entity.type
_entity.pdbx_description
1 polymer ?
#
loop_
_entity_poly.entity_id
_entity_poly.type
_entity_poly.pdbx_seq_one_letter_code
_entity_poly.pdbx_strand_id
1 'polypeptide(L)' 'MATRNKRTVAEAGPTATFEVLSNLSLDNEDFVPGDTVELSEEQAIEIGPQVVKPVAAKAE' A
#
# COMPACT_ATOMS: atom_id res chain seq x y z
N MET A 1 11.54 -30.03 27.18
CA MET A 1 12.14 -28.72 26.82
C MET A 1 11.72 -28.40 25.39
N ALA A 2 11.08 -27.26 25.15
CA ALA A 2 10.40 -26.93 23.89
C ALA A 2 11.31 -26.18 22.91
N THR A 3 11.44 -26.65 21.66
CA THR A 3 11.93 -25.84 20.55
C THR A 3 10.74 -25.16 19.88
N ARG A 4 10.61 -23.86 20.11
CA ARG A 4 9.48 -23.02 19.72
C ARG A 4 9.59 -22.71 18.22
N ASN A 5 8.78 -23.38 17.39
CA ASN A 5 8.58 -23.02 15.99
C ASN A 5 8.08 -21.57 15.93
N LYS A 6 8.94 -20.63 15.53
CA LYS A 6 8.52 -19.26 15.22
C LYS A 6 7.79 -19.32 13.87
N ARG A 7 6.48 -19.57 13.89
CA ARG A 7 5.60 -19.15 12.80
C ARG A 7 5.52 -17.64 12.90
N THR A 8 6.43 -16.97 12.21
CA THR A 8 6.41 -15.51 12.09
C THR A 8 5.05 -15.16 11.48
N VAL A 9 4.32 -14.36 12.24
CA VAL A 9 2.99 -13.84 11.92
C VAL A 9 3.09 -13.14 10.56
N ALA A 10 2.04 -13.25 9.75
CA ALA A 10 1.86 -12.43 8.57
C ALA A 10 1.81 -10.96 9.03
N GLU A 11 2.99 -10.35 9.14
CA GLU A 11 3.17 -8.92 9.21
C GLU A 11 2.64 -8.44 7.87
N ALA A 12 1.54 -7.67 7.89
CA ALA A 12 1.16 -6.89 6.72
C ALA A 12 2.45 -6.21 6.25
N GLY A 13 2.88 -6.51 5.02
CA GLY A 13 4.15 -6.04 4.52
C GLY A 13 4.26 -4.51 4.61
N PRO A 14 5.44 -3.93 4.35
CA PRO A 14 5.60 -2.49 4.36
C PRO A 14 4.55 -1.85 3.43
N THR A 15 3.61 -1.09 4.02
CA THR A 15 2.71 -0.23 3.27
C THR A 15 3.41 1.09 3.00
N ALA A 16 3.17 1.65 1.83
CA ALA A 16 3.69 2.94 1.42
C ALA A 16 2.53 3.87 1.05
N THR A 17 2.75 5.17 1.16
CA THR A 17 1.78 6.17 0.72
C THR A 17 1.91 6.40 -0.78
N PHE A 18 0.79 6.38 -1.48
CA PHE A 18 0.70 6.65 -2.90
C PHE A 18 -0.28 7.79 -3.17
N GLU A 19 0.04 8.63 -4.14
CA GLU A 19 -0.84 9.66 -4.66
C GLU A 19 -1.65 9.07 -5.81
N VAL A 20 -2.95 9.27 -5.75
CA VAL A 20 -3.91 8.81 -6.75
C VAL A 20 -3.82 9.75 -7.94
N LEU A 21 -3.50 9.22 -9.12
CA LEU A 21 -3.40 9.94 -10.38
C LEU A 21 -4.69 9.84 -11.23
N SER A 22 -5.52 8.83 -10.97
CA SER A 22 -6.78 8.55 -11.69
C SER A 22 -7.81 7.99 -10.72
N ASN A 23 -9.11 8.19 -11.00
CA ASN A 23 -10.19 7.65 -10.16
C ASN A 23 -9.95 6.17 -9.81
N LEU A 24 -9.90 5.88 -8.51
CA LEU A 24 -9.56 4.57 -7.97
C LEU A 24 -10.60 4.20 -6.92
N SER A 25 -11.18 3.02 -7.02
CA SER A 25 -12.11 2.51 -6.01
C SER A 25 -11.47 1.34 -5.29
N LEU A 26 -11.27 1.45 -3.98
CA LEU A 26 -10.65 0.45 -3.12
C LEU A 26 -11.49 0.27 -1.87
N ASP A 27 -11.71 -0.98 -1.45
CA ASP A 27 -12.39 -1.30 -0.18
C ASP A 27 -13.75 -0.61 0.05
N ASN A 28 -14.50 -0.33 -1.01
CA ASN A 28 -15.77 0.44 -1.02
C ASN A 28 -15.63 1.94 -0.76
N GLU A 29 -14.43 2.48 -0.95
CA GLU A 29 -14.13 3.91 -0.94
C GLU A 29 -13.64 4.35 -2.33
N ASP A 30 -14.09 5.52 -2.76
CA ASP A 30 -13.72 6.12 -4.04
C ASP A 30 -12.70 7.24 -3.81
N PHE A 31 -11.52 7.07 -4.40
CA PHE A 31 -10.43 8.03 -4.39
C PHE A 31 -10.39 8.78 -5.72
N VAL A 32 -10.19 10.09 -5.63
CA VAL A 32 -10.08 10.98 -6.78
C VAL A 32 -8.62 11.37 -7.05
N PRO A 33 -8.28 11.81 -8.26
CA PRO A 33 -6.94 12.28 -8.57
C PRO A 33 -6.50 13.42 -7.63
N GLY A 34 -5.31 13.27 -7.03
CA GLY A 34 -4.75 14.17 -6.03
C GLY A 34 -4.94 13.70 -4.59
N ASP A 35 -5.72 12.64 -4.35
CA ASP A 35 -5.85 12.04 -3.03
C ASP A 35 -4.64 11.15 -2.68
N THR A 36 -4.45 10.83 -1.40
CA THR A 36 -3.33 10.00 -0.92
C THR A 36 -3.84 8.79 -0.20
N VAL A 37 -3.41 7.60 -0.64
CA VAL A 37 -3.83 6.32 -0.10
C VAL A 37 -2.63 5.50 0.38
N GLU A 38 -2.77 4.77 1.48
CA GLU A 38 -1.75 3.83 1.94
C GLU A 38 -2.02 2.44 1.37
N LEU A 39 -1.09 1.92 0.59
CA LEU A 39 -1.21 0.63 -0.09
C LEU A 39 0.02 -0.21 0.16
N SER A 40 -0.14 -1.53 0.10
CA SER A 40 1.02 -2.42 0.00
C SER A 40 1.67 -2.31 -1.37
N GLU A 41 2.95 -2.68 -1.47
CA GLU A 41 3.65 -2.74 -2.76
C GLU A 41 2.92 -3.65 -3.77
N GLU A 42 2.38 -4.79 -3.31
CA GLU A 42 1.60 -5.72 -4.13
C GLU A 42 0.32 -5.05 -4.69
N GLN A 43 -0.43 -4.34 -3.84
CA GLN A 43 -1.63 -3.62 -4.28
C GLN A 43 -1.28 -2.49 -5.27
N ALA A 44 -0.22 -1.74 -5.00
CA ALA A 44 0.22 -0.68 -5.91
C ALA A 44 0.68 -1.22 -7.27
N ILE A 45 1.28 -2.41 -7.30
CA ILE A 45 1.64 -3.11 -8.54
C ILE A 45 0.37 -3.59 -9.28
N GLU A 46 -0.62 -4.14 -8.57
CA GLU A 46 -1.91 -4.56 -9.16
C GLU A 46 -2.69 -3.38 -9.77
N ILE A 47 -2.75 -2.26 -9.05
CA ILE A 47 -3.42 -1.03 -9.50
C ILE A 47 -2.63 -0.39 -10.66
N GLY A 48 -1.30 -0.41 -10.55
CA GLY A 48 -0.38 0.05 -11.56
C GLY A 48 -0.01 1.54 -11.44
N PRO A 49 1.18 1.91 -11.95
CA PRO A 49 1.77 3.24 -11.78
C PRO A 49 1.04 4.37 -12.53
N GLN A 50 0.10 4.01 -13.40
CA GLN A 50 -0.74 4.95 -14.14
C GLN A 50 -1.92 5.49 -13.30
N VAL A 51 -2.29 4.76 -12.25
CA VAL A 51 -3.39 5.11 -11.36
C VAL A 51 -2.87 5.60 -10.01
N VAL A 52 -1.77 5.04 -9.50
CA VAL A 52 -1.15 5.47 -8.24
C VAL A 52 0.34 5.73 -8.43
N LYS A 53 0.88 6.75 -7.74
CA LYS A 53 2.31 7.08 -7.77
C LYS A 53 2.87 7.07 -6.35
N PRO A 54 4.01 6.41 -6.08
CA PRO A 54 4.59 6.43 -4.74
C PRO A 54 4.95 7.86 -4.33
N VAL A 55 4.41 8.28 -3.19
CA VAL A 55 4.81 9.50 -2.53
C VAL A 55 6.03 9.14 -1.72
N ALA A 56 7.19 9.67 -2.10
CA ALA A 56 8.37 9.55 -1.27
C ALA A 56 8.02 10.14 0.10
N ALA A 57 7.96 9.28 1.13
CA ALA A 57 7.90 9.73 2.51
C ALA A 57 9.07 10.70 2.66
N LYS A 58 8.75 11.98 2.89
CA LYS A 58 9.75 13.03 3.02
C LYS A 58 10.68 12.57 4.14
N ALA A 59 11.92 12.22 3.79
CA ALA A 59 12.97 11.97 4.76
C ALA A 59 13.24 13.32 5.43
N GLU A 60 12.53 13.58 6.52
CA GLU A 60 12.79 14.70 7.42
C GLU A 60 13.80 14.29 8.49
#